data_AF-U7D8W1-F1
#
_entry.id   AF-U7D8W1-F1
#
_cell.length_a   1.000
_cell.length_b   1.000
_cell.length_c   1.000
_cell.angle_alpha   90.00
_cell.angle_beta   90.00
_cell.angle_gamma   90.00
#
_symmetry.space_group_name_H-M   'P 1'
#
loop_
_entity.id
_entity.type
_entity.pdbx_description
1 polymer ?
#
loop_
_entity_poly.entity_id
_entity_poly.type
_entity_poly.pdbx_seq_one_letter_code
_entity_poly.pdbx_strand_id
1 'polypeptide(L)'
;MLPPEKEEYALDESVILTAKAFEGYTFSEWEGDVEGTESQKTITMDANKAIIAHFSPQSIDIDVVAENGTIDITPEKEEYFYNDTLQLEAIADSGYYFTEWKDTSAESENPRTVILTEDVTFTALFDSLPRFAVTYHSEDHTSGEVPVDSNTYMPGETVIIADNENELGREGYSFSSWNTVSEGTGASFAPGDTVRMPDSALTLHAQWRRLPTYTIEIHTENGSVSRIPDKQAYTRGDTVELTAEETVEGYAFKKWDQDIEGEDNPITIVVDSSMEIEAVFTRKEYTLDLITENGSILVIPEEDAYYHGDTVKFTHEADTGYWFARWDGVISDVTDTVIFVLEEDIELTATFVPRTVPAMVELSGGEYVMGTDTNFFIYLRDERPAHTISLSSFSIGKYPITQREYFAVMGENPSEVTGDTLPVTNISWYDAVRYCNALSIKEGYDPVYDTSWVADFSKNGYRLPTEAEWEYAAGTGKEKAFYWSSDSTTPVEDSASHIVDTYAVYWANSNGRPAPVGSKEPNDFGLYDMAGNVWEMCNDWYHQDYYKSSPRENPPGPSSGSSKVRRGGSFESSAMELRKGRRRFVGPTRVSSARGFRVVRPMTE
;
A
#
# COMPACT_ATOMS: atom_id res chain seq x y z
N MET A 1 63.52 119.38 17.00
CA MET A 1 64.61 120.16 17.61
C MET A 1 65.18 121.09 16.54
N LEU A 2 65.61 122.30 16.90
CA LEU A 2 66.10 123.34 15.98
C LEU A 2 67.65 123.45 16.08
N PRO A 3 68.45 122.89 15.16
CA PRO A 3 69.89 123.14 15.11
C PRO A 3 70.25 124.13 13.99
N PRO A 4 71.18 125.07 14.23
CA PRO A 4 71.90 125.26 15.49
C PRO A 4 71.01 125.97 16.52
N GLU A 5 70.89 125.40 17.73
CA GLU A 5 70.34 126.11 18.90
C GLU A 5 71.27 127.29 19.19
N LYS A 6 70.87 128.46 18.71
CA LYS A 6 71.43 129.72 19.14
C LYS A 6 70.37 130.38 20.00
N GLU A 7 70.74 130.86 21.18
CA GLU A 7 69.82 131.63 22.03
C GLU A 7 69.30 132.88 21.30
N GLU A 8 70.08 133.39 20.34
CA GLU A 8 69.70 134.48 19.44
C GLU A 8 70.22 134.20 18.02
N TYR A 9 69.38 134.43 17.02
CA TYR A 9 69.79 134.39 15.61
C TYR A 9 70.04 135.81 15.12
N ALA A 10 71.06 136.00 14.28
CA ALA A 10 71.27 137.31 13.66
C ALA A 10 70.10 137.63 12.72
N LEU A 11 69.78 138.92 12.59
CA LEU A 11 68.80 139.37 11.61
C LEU A 11 69.20 138.86 10.22
N ASP A 12 68.24 138.25 9.52
CA ASP A 12 68.36 137.62 8.20
C ASP A 12 69.17 136.30 8.14
N GLU A 13 69.46 135.67 9.28
CA GLU A 13 70.08 134.33 9.31
C GLU A 13 69.10 133.24 8.83
N SER A 14 69.55 132.34 7.95
CA SER A 14 68.76 131.19 7.52
C SER A 14 68.94 129.98 8.45
N VAL A 15 67.83 129.42 8.94
CA VAL A 15 67.76 128.28 9.87
C VAL A 15 66.94 127.15 9.24
N ILE A 16 67.36 125.89 9.43
CA ILE A 16 66.63 124.72 8.93
C ILE A 16 65.92 124.02 10.08
N LEU A 17 64.59 123.97 10.00
CA LEU A 17 63.73 123.16 10.85
C LEU A 17 63.76 121.72 10.38
N THR A 18 63.86 120.75 11.29
CA THR A 18 63.67 119.33 10.98
C THR A 18 62.79 118.67 12.05
N ALA A 19 61.68 118.11 11.60
CA ALA A 19 60.79 117.30 12.39
C ALA A 19 61.24 115.85 12.32
N LYS A 20 61.50 115.26 13.49
CA LYS A 20 61.82 113.84 13.64
C LYS A 20 60.75 113.21 14.50
N ALA A 21 59.95 112.33 13.90
CA ALA A 21 58.89 111.63 14.61
C ALA A 21 59.46 110.54 15.53
N PHE A 22 58.71 110.21 16.58
CA PHE A 22 58.93 108.98 17.35
C PHE A 22 58.43 107.76 16.56
N GLU A 23 58.91 106.58 16.91
CA GLU A 23 58.42 105.31 16.35
C GLU A 23 56.90 105.18 16.55
N GLY A 24 56.19 104.76 15.50
CA GLY A 24 54.72 104.71 15.48
C GLY A 24 54.02 106.05 15.22
N TYR A 25 54.74 107.14 14.99
CA TYR A 25 54.21 108.44 14.57
C TYR A 25 54.84 108.92 13.27
N THR A 26 54.09 109.68 12.48
CA THR A 26 54.56 110.35 11.27
C THR A 26 54.45 111.86 11.44
N PHE A 27 55.36 112.62 10.83
CA PHE A 27 55.27 114.08 10.82
C PHE A 27 54.10 114.51 9.94
N SER A 28 53.23 115.35 10.50
CA SER A 28 52.03 115.82 9.80
C SER A 28 52.31 117.17 9.17
N GLU A 29 52.58 118.20 9.97
CA GLU A 29 52.80 119.56 9.49
C GLU A 29 53.46 120.49 10.51
N TRP A 30 53.98 121.61 10.03
CA TRP A 30 54.39 122.77 10.82
C TRP A 30 53.22 123.76 10.95
N GLU A 31 53.08 124.37 12.12
CA GLU A 31 52.09 125.42 12.42
C GLU A 31 52.76 126.63 13.07
N GLY A 32 52.20 127.83 12.84
CA GLY A 32 52.61 129.09 13.48
C GLY A 32 53.23 130.05 12.47
N ASP A 33 54.36 130.66 12.80
CA ASP A 33 55.07 131.56 11.89
C ASP A 33 55.67 130.84 10.66
N VAL A 34 55.57 129.50 10.62
CA VAL A 34 56.00 128.63 9.53
C VAL A 34 54.98 127.51 9.36
N GLU A 35 54.37 127.43 8.18
CA GLU A 35 53.36 126.40 7.86
C GLU A 35 53.85 125.43 6.77
N GLY A 36 53.44 124.16 6.82
CA GLY A 36 53.61 123.23 5.71
C GLY A 36 53.95 121.79 6.12
N THR A 37 53.82 120.86 5.19
CA THR A 37 53.88 119.41 5.45
C THR A 37 55.24 118.77 5.19
N GLU A 38 56.23 119.54 4.75
CA GLU A 38 57.59 119.04 4.56
C GLU A 38 58.31 118.91 5.91
N SER A 39 58.78 117.71 6.23
CA SER A 39 59.44 117.41 7.51
C SER A 39 60.75 118.16 7.72
N GLN A 40 61.30 118.80 6.69
CA GLN A 40 62.45 119.70 6.79
C GLN A 40 62.17 121.00 6.04
N LYS A 41 62.37 122.15 6.68
CA LYS A 41 62.04 123.45 6.10
C LYS A 41 63.02 124.55 6.48
N THR A 42 63.52 125.29 5.48
CA THR A 42 64.44 126.43 5.70
C THR A 42 63.66 127.73 5.88
N ILE A 43 64.03 128.52 6.89
CA ILE A 43 63.38 129.77 7.26
C ILE A 43 64.42 130.87 7.46
N THR A 44 64.06 132.14 7.26
CA THR A 44 64.94 133.29 7.50
C THR A 44 64.49 134.03 8.77
N MET A 45 65.42 134.33 9.67
CA MET A 45 65.16 135.00 10.95
C MET A 45 65.12 136.52 10.80
N ASP A 46 64.01 137.03 10.28
CA ASP A 46 63.68 138.46 10.18
C ASP A 46 63.01 139.03 11.45
N ALA A 47 62.45 138.14 12.28
CA ALA A 47 61.87 138.43 13.58
C ALA A 47 61.90 137.17 14.47
N ASN A 48 61.53 137.30 15.75
CA ASN A 48 61.28 136.14 16.61
C ASN A 48 60.11 135.31 16.04
N LYS A 49 60.29 133.98 15.97
CA LYS A 49 59.29 133.05 15.41
C LYS A 49 58.84 132.02 16.44
N ALA A 50 57.54 131.70 16.47
CA ALA A 50 56.94 130.60 17.21
C ALA A 50 56.41 129.54 16.23
N ILE A 51 56.92 128.31 16.35
CA ILE A 51 56.67 127.23 15.39
C ILE A 51 56.42 125.93 16.16
N ILE A 52 55.36 125.21 15.79
CA ILE A 52 54.97 123.91 16.36
C ILE A 52 55.07 122.84 15.26
N ALA A 53 55.56 121.65 15.61
CA ALA A 53 55.53 120.47 14.74
C ALA A 53 54.43 119.52 15.24
N HIS A 54 53.50 119.15 14.36
CA HIS A 54 52.47 118.17 14.62
C HIS A 54 52.87 116.79 14.09
N PHE A 55 52.48 115.75 14.82
CA PHE A 55 52.73 114.36 14.45
C PHE A 55 51.45 113.53 14.68
N SER A 56 51.13 112.65 13.75
CA SER A 56 49.97 111.76 13.80
C SER A 56 50.42 110.29 13.96
N PRO A 57 49.64 109.43 14.64
CA PRO A 57 49.94 108.00 14.72
C PRO A 57 50.00 107.35 13.32
N GLN A 58 50.84 106.34 13.15
CA GLN A 58 50.92 105.54 11.93
C GLN A 58 49.75 104.55 11.86
N SER A 59 48.96 104.60 10.78
CA SER A 59 47.92 103.62 10.46
C SER A 59 48.53 102.30 9.97
N ILE A 60 47.90 101.19 10.31
CA ILE A 60 48.27 99.83 9.90
C ILE A 60 47.07 99.17 9.20
N ASP A 61 47.32 98.61 8.01
CA ASP A 61 46.31 97.87 7.24
C ASP A 61 46.32 96.38 7.63
N ILE A 62 45.13 95.82 7.87
CA ILE A 62 44.95 94.39 8.16
C ILE A 62 43.99 93.74 7.16
N ASP A 63 44.34 92.54 6.71
CA ASP A 63 43.50 91.68 5.87
C ASP A 63 43.31 90.30 6.53
N VAL A 64 42.18 89.63 6.28
CA VAL A 64 41.91 88.27 6.75
C VAL A 64 41.51 87.35 5.59
N VAL A 65 41.99 86.10 5.63
CA VAL A 65 41.69 85.07 4.62
C VAL A 65 41.32 83.75 5.32
N ALA A 66 40.14 83.22 5.03
CA ALA A 66 39.69 81.91 5.47
C ALA A 66 38.89 81.21 4.37
N GLU A 67 39.19 79.93 4.13
CA GLU A 67 38.43 79.05 3.25
C GLU A 67 37.88 77.88 4.09
N ASN A 68 36.57 77.62 4.02
CA ASN A 68 35.84 76.67 4.89
C ASN A 68 35.75 77.10 6.38
N GLY A 69 35.74 78.40 6.61
CA GLY A 69 35.52 79.03 7.90
C GLY A 69 35.58 80.55 7.80
N THR A 70 35.57 81.21 8.94
CA THR A 70 35.64 82.68 9.09
C THR A 70 36.66 83.07 10.15
N ILE A 71 37.11 84.34 10.14
CA ILE A 71 37.99 84.91 11.16
C ILE A 71 37.31 86.13 11.77
N ASP A 72 37.06 86.08 13.07
CA ASP A 72 36.52 87.21 13.84
C ASP A 72 37.68 88.00 14.48
N ILE A 73 37.60 89.34 14.44
CA ILE A 73 38.61 90.27 14.97
C ILE A 73 38.02 91.07 16.13
N THR A 74 38.71 91.14 17.27
CA THR A 74 38.26 91.90 18.45
C THR A 74 39.39 92.73 19.08
N PRO A 75 39.21 94.05 19.33
CA PRO A 75 38.07 94.87 18.93
C PRO A 75 38.11 95.19 17.43
N GLU A 76 36.96 95.14 16.77
CA GLU A 76 36.80 95.65 15.41
C GLU A 76 36.83 97.19 15.42
N LYS A 77 37.72 97.78 14.63
CA LYS A 77 37.87 99.24 14.47
C LYS A 77 37.85 99.63 13.00
N GLU A 78 37.42 100.86 12.71
CA GLU A 78 37.49 101.43 11.35
C GLU A 78 38.94 101.66 10.89
N GLU A 79 39.84 102.02 11.81
CA GLU A 79 41.27 102.17 11.57
C GLU A 79 42.06 101.57 12.72
N TYR A 80 43.17 100.92 12.38
CA TYR A 80 44.12 100.38 13.34
C TYR A 80 45.43 101.15 13.28
N PHE A 81 46.07 101.30 14.44
CA PHE A 81 47.33 102.02 14.56
C PHE A 81 48.43 101.14 15.13
N TYR A 82 49.68 101.55 14.90
CA TYR A 82 50.86 100.89 15.46
C TYR A 82 50.71 100.68 16.98
N ASN A 83 51.05 99.47 17.46
CA ASN A 83 50.85 98.94 18.81
C ASN A 83 49.41 98.64 19.25
N ASP A 84 48.41 98.72 18.35
CA ASP A 84 47.09 98.15 18.66
C ASP A 84 47.20 96.63 18.90
N THR A 85 46.47 96.15 19.90
CA THR A 85 46.39 94.73 20.26
C THR A 85 45.02 94.20 19.87
N LEU A 86 44.99 93.08 19.13
CA LEU A 86 43.80 92.44 18.61
C LEU A 86 43.75 90.97 19.02
N GLN A 87 42.54 90.41 19.13
CA GLN A 87 42.29 88.98 19.24
C GLN A 87 41.65 88.48 17.94
N LEU A 88 42.16 87.36 17.42
CA LEU A 88 41.69 86.68 16.21
C LEU A 88 41.12 85.32 16.58
N GLU A 89 39.88 85.03 16.18
CA GLU A 89 39.24 83.73 16.38
C GLU A 89 38.85 83.11 15.02
N ALA A 90 39.39 81.94 14.71
CA ALA A 90 39.02 81.16 13.53
C ALA A 90 37.81 80.27 13.84
N ILE A 91 36.72 80.45 13.12
CA ILE A 91 35.47 79.69 13.31
C ILE A 91 35.26 78.79 12.09
N ALA A 92 35.26 77.48 12.30
CA ALA A 92 35.13 76.50 11.22
C ALA A 92 33.69 76.40 10.71
N ASP A 93 33.52 76.22 9.39
CA ASP A 93 32.23 75.87 8.80
C ASP A 93 31.81 74.44 9.19
N SER A 94 30.52 74.15 9.07
CA SER A 94 29.98 72.80 9.34
C SER A 94 30.69 71.73 8.49
N GLY A 95 31.26 70.72 9.16
CA GLY A 95 31.99 69.63 8.51
C GLY A 95 33.51 69.83 8.44
N TYR A 96 34.02 70.94 8.99
CA TYR A 96 35.44 71.25 9.05
C TYR A 96 35.88 71.56 10.49
N TYR A 97 37.18 71.55 10.74
CA TYR A 97 37.77 72.01 12.00
C TYR A 97 39.01 72.86 11.71
N PHE A 98 39.26 73.85 12.57
CA PHE A 98 40.43 74.72 12.47
C PHE A 98 41.70 73.90 12.72
N THR A 99 42.69 74.05 11.85
CA THR A 99 43.97 73.36 11.97
C THR A 99 45.06 74.30 12.47
N GLU A 100 45.37 75.34 11.71
CA GLU A 100 46.46 76.26 12.04
C GLU A 100 46.32 77.64 11.35
N TRP A 101 47.09 78.62 11.83
CA TRP A 101 47.27 79.92 11.20
C TRP A 101 48.52 79.91 10.31
N LYS A 102 48.41 80.37 9.06
CA LYS A 102 49.51 80.32 8.07
C LYS A 102 50.50 81.48 8.17
N ASP A 103 50.06 82.62 8.71
CA ASP A 103 50.85 83.86 8.80
C ASP A 103 51.92 83.86 9.90
N THR A 104 52.01 82.79 10.70
CA THR A 104 53.10 82.58 11.65
C THR A 104 53.64 81.17 11.50
N SER A 105 54.90 80.96 11.87
CA SER A 105 55.59 79.68 11.61
C SER A 105 55.34 78.59 12.65
N ALA A 106 54.42 78.72 13.63
CA ALA A 106 54.23 77.64 14.63
C ALA A 106 53.00 77.68 15.58
N GLU A 107 52.05 78.63 15.55
CA GLU A 107 51.01 78.70 16.60
C GLU A 107 49.61 78.28 16.12
N SER A 108 49.05 77.25 16.77
CA SER A 108 47.68 76.74 16.57
C SER A 108 46.68 77.23 17.62
N GLU A 109 47.06 78.22 18.43
CA GLU A 109 46.18 78.78 19.44
C GLU A 109 45.03 79.53 18.77
N ASN A 110 43.80 79.24 19.21
CA ASN A 110 42.59 79.83 18.66
C ASN A 110 41.54 79.96 19.78
N PRO A 111 41.14 81.18 20.17
CA PRO A 111 41.56 82.49 19.63
C PRO A 111 43.00 82.88 20.01
N ARG A 112 43.69 83.65 19.16
CA ARG A 112 45.06 84.18 19.42
C ARG A 112 45.10 85.70 19.55
N THR A 113 46.08 86.23 20.27
CA THR A 113 46.27 87.69 20.46
C THR A 113 47.50 88.18 19.67
N VAL A 114 47.36 89.28 18.93
CA VAL A 114 48.41 89.87 18.08
C VAL A 114 48.59 91.36 18.37
N ILE A 115 49.82 91.87 18.25
CA ILE A 115 50.14 93.30 18.35
C ILE A 115 50.56 93.78 16.96
N LEU A 116 49.93 94.84 16.46
CA LEU A 116 50.18 95.36 15.12
C LEU A 116 51.43 96.25 15.10
N THR A 117 52.42 95.86 14.30
CA THR A 117 53.66 96.63 14.11
C THR A 117 53.94 96.99 12.64
N GLU A 118 53.29 96.29 11.70
CA GLU A 118 53.35 96.50 10.26
C GLU A 118 52.06 95.96 9.62
N ASP A 119 51.81 96.30 8.35
CA ASP A 119 50.66 95.80 7.59
C ASP A 119 50.73 94.28 7.45
N VAL A 120 49.63 93.58 7.70
CA VAL A 120 49.62 92.11 7.82
C VAL A 120 48.33 91.47 7.31
N THR A 121 48.47 90.31 6.68
CA THR A 121 47.34 89.43 6.32
C THR A 121 47.33 88.19 7.21
N PHE A 122 46.24 87.96 7.94
CA PHE A 122 46.05 86.76 8.76
C PHE A 122 45.32 85.67 7.95
N THR A 123 45.78 84.43 7.99
CA THR A 123 45.17 83.33 7.21
C THR A 123 44.90 82.11 8.08
N ALA A 124 43.65 81.67 8.17
CA ALA A 124 43.23 80.46 8.90
C ALA A 124 43.03 79.27 7.95
N LEU A 125 43.52 78.09 8.33
CA LEU A 125 43.35 76.84 7.59
C LEU A 125 42.37 75.90 8.32
N PHE A 126 41.60 75.14 7.54
CA PHE A 126 40.59 74.21 8.02
C PHE A 126 40.65 72.88 7.25
N ASP A 127 40.49 71.75 7.95
CA ASP A 127 40.39 70.41 7.36
C ASP A 127 39.01 69.78 7.58
N SER A 128 38.58 68.90 6.67
CA SER A 128 37.28 68.22 6.75
C SER A 128 37.24 67.13 7.83
N LEU A 129 36.11 66.98 8.51
CA LEU A 129 35.84 65.87 9.44
C LEU A 129 35.70 64.52 8.72
N PRO A 130 36.22 63.41 9.29
CA PRO A 130 36.05 62.09 8.71
C PRO A 130 34.58 61.64 8.74
N ARG A 131 34.16 60.87 7.72
CA ARG A 131 32.83 60.25 7.64
C ARG A 131 32.96 58.73 7.60
N PHE A 132 32.05 58.03 8.28
CA PHE A 132 32.07 56.58 8.46
C PHE A 132 30.79 55.93 7.92
N ALA A 133 30.88 54.69 7.45
CA ALA A 133 29.76 53.91 6.93
C ALA A 133 29.25 52.89 7.96
N VAL A 134 27.98 52.48 7.82
CA VAL A 134 27.41 51.31 8.50
C VAL A 134 27.33 50.15 7.52
N THR A 135 27.81 48.97 7.92
CA THR A 135 27.83 47.77 7.06
C THR A 135 27.13 46.62 7.77
N TYR A 136 26.23 45.96 7.06
CA TYR A 136 25.50 44.79 7.54
C TYR A 136 26.10 43.52 6.95
N HIS A 137 26.32 42.51 7.79
CA HIS A 137 26.72 41.17 7.41
C HIS A 137 25.63 40.20 7.84
N SER A 138 25.08 39.47 6.87
CA SER A 138 24.04 38.47 7.13
C SER A 138 24.58 37.14 7.64
N GLU A 139 25.91 37.01 7.71
CA GLU A 139 26.62 35.75 7.92
C GLU A 139 26.26 34.73 6.83
N ASP A 140 25.54 33.67 7.18
CA ASP A 140 25.20 32.53 6.34
C ASP A 140 23.69 32.47 6.03
N HIS A 141 23.09 33.62 5.69
CA HIS A 141 21.72 33.64 5.16
C HIS A 141 21.56 32.74 3.93
N THR A 142 20.35 32.22 3.76
CA THR A 142 19.98 31.32 2.65
C THR A 142 18.92 31.94 1.75
N SER A 143 18.30 33.05 2.16
CA SER A 143 17.26 33.76 1.40
C SER A 143 17.23 35.25 1.76
N GLY A 144 16.61 36.06 0.89
CA GLY A 144 16.51 37.50 1.06
C GLY A 144 17.81 38.25 0.74
N GLU A 145 17.80 39.57 0.93
CA GLU A 145 18.96 40.42 0.69
C GLU A 145 19.42 41.14 1.95
N VAL A 146 20.74 41.31 2.10
CA VAL A 146 21.31 42.04 3.24
C VAL A 146 20.98 43.53 3.09
N PRO A 147 20.48 44.22 4.13
CA PRO A 147 20.24 45.66 4.06
C PRO A 147 21.51 46.45 3.72
N VAL A 148 21.35 47.49 2.92
CA VAL A 148 22.45 48.39 2.52
C VAL A 148 22.12 49.80 2.96
N ASP A 149 22.97 50.38 3.82
CA ASP A 149 22.94 51.81 4.12
C ASP A 149 23.94 52.53 3.22
N SER A 150 23.45 53.36 2.31
CA SER A 150 24.26 54.11 1.35
C SER A 150 24.77 55.45 1.88
N ASN A 151 24.38 55.83 3.10
CA ASN A 151 24.82 57.06 3.73
C ASN A 151 26.19 56.91 4.41
N THR A 152 26.85 58.05 4.64
CA THR A 152 28.01 58.14 5.53
C THR A 152 27.71 59.15 6.62
N TYR A 153 28.21 58.93 7.82
CA TYR A 153 27.88 59.70 9.01
C TYR A 153 29.12 60.31 9.64
N MET A 154 29.00 61.52 10.17
CA MET A 154 30.02 62.10 11.04
C MET A 154 29.93 61.46 12.44
N PRO A 155 31.04 61.42 13.21
CA PRO A 155 30.99 61.00 14.59
C PRO A 155 29.90 61.71 15.41
N GLY A 156 29.13 60.94 16.19
CA GLY A 156 28.05 61.44 17.03
C GLY A 156 26.71 61.67 16.32
N GLU A 157 26.63 61.58 14.99
CA GLU A 157 25.34 61.60 14.28
C GLU A 157 24.48 60.39 14.67
N THR A 158 23.15 60.55 14.62
CA THR A 158 22.22 59.46 14.92
C THR A 158 21.99 58.62 13.67
N VAL A 159 22.19 57.30 13.78
CA VAL A 159 21.90 56.30 12.74
C VAL A 159 20.70 55.45 13.17
N ILE A 160 19.82 55.12 12.23
CA ILE A 160 18.71 54.17 12.44
C ILE A 160 19.14 52.81 11.88
N ILE A 161 19.05 51.77 12.69
CA ILE A 161 19.41 50.41 12.30
C ILE A 161 18.35 49.85 11.34
N ALA A 162 18.80 49.35 10.20
CA ALA A 162 17.96 48.89 9.11
C ALA A 162 17.04 47.74 9.56
N ASP A 163 15.80 47.78 9.06
CA ASP A 163 14.82 46.73 9.27
C ASP A 163 15.08 45.52 8.35
N ASN A 164 14.47 44.39 8.67
CA ASN A 164 14.53 43.17 7.86
C ASN A 164 13.51 43.21 6.70
N GLU A 165 13.41 44.34 6.01
CA GLU A 165 12.43 44.57 4.93
C GLU A 165 12.71 43.73 3.67
N ASN A 166 13.95 43.26 3.52
CA ASN A 166 14.39 42.46 2.37
C ASN A 166 14.23 40.94 2.58
N GLU A 167 13.38 40.54 3.53
CA GLU A 167 13.09 39.13 3.86
C GLU A 167 14.35 38.30 4.14
N LEU A 168 15.37 38.88 4.78
CA LEU A 168 16.61 38.19 5.12
C LEU A 168 16.27 36.98 6.01
N GLY A 169 16.61 35.79 5.50
CA GLY A 169 16.25 34.52 6.10
C GLY A 169 17.39 33.51 6.06
N ARG A 170 17.38 32.61 7.03
CA ARG A 170 18.33 31.50 7.14
C ARG A 170 17.56 30.21 7.43
N GLU A 171 17.72 29.22 6.57
CA GLU A 171 16.98 27.95 6.63
C GLU A 171 17.12 27.29 8.01
N GLY A 172 15.98 27.02 8.66
CA GLY A 172 15.94 26.44 10.02
C GLY A 172 16.17 27.45 11.15
N TYR A 173 16.24 28.75 10.87
CA TYR A 173 16.42 29.82 11.85
C TYR A 173 15.42 30.96 11.64
N SER A 174 15.22 31.74 12.69
CA SER A 174 14.53 33.03 12.66
C SER A 174 15.54 34.14 12.93
N PHE A 175 15.42 35.27 12.23
CA PHE A 175 16.22 36.47 12.53
C PHE A 175 15.88 36.96 13.94
N SER A 176 16.91 37.23 14.75
CA SER A 176 16.76 37.68 16.13
C SER A 176 17.05 39.17 16.26
N SER A 177 18.24 39.62 15.85
CA SER A 177 18.71 41.01 15.99
C SER A 177 20.00 41.24 15.21
N TRP A 178 20.45 42.49 15.12
CA TRP A 178 21.81 42.87 14.69
C TRP A 178 22.76 42.92 15.88
N ASN A 179 24.04 42.58 15.70
CA ASN A 179 25.05 42.67 16.76
C ASN A 179 26.38 43.23 16.25
N THR A 180 27.13 43.99 17.06
CA THR A 180 28.45 44.53 16.65
C THR A 180 29.55 43.47 16.53
N VAL A 181 29.29 42.23 16.91
CA VAL A 181 30.21 41.10 16.82
C VAL A 181 29.45 39.88 16.29
N SER A 182 30.03 39.15 15.33
CA SER A 182 29.41 37.96 14.72
C SER A 182 28.97 36.90 15.73
N GLU A 183 29.75 36.69 16.79
CA GLU A 183 29.46 35.74 17.89
C GLU A 183 28.35 36.19 18.85
N GLY A 184 27.75 37.38 18.63
CA GLY A 184 26.64 37.88 19.45
C GLY A 184 27.03 38.44 20.82
N THR A 185 28.33 38.55 21.13
CA THR A 185 28.83 39.08 22.41
C THR A 185 28.95 40.61 22.46
N GLY A 186 28.74 41.28 21.32
CA GLY A 186 28.77 42.73 21.20
C GLY A 186 27.46 43.40 21.62
N ALA A 187 27.30 44.67 21.26
CA ALA A 187 26.03 45.37 21.46
C ALA A 187 24.99 44.87 20.46
N SER A 188 23.79 44.56 20.95
CA SER A 188 22.67 44.10 20.14
C SER A 188 21.70 45.23 19.83
N PHE A 189 21.19 45.25 18.60
CA PHE A 189 20.21 46.22 18.11
C PHE A 189 19.06 45.49 17.43
N ALA A 190 17.83 45.84 17.82
CA ALA A 190 16.65 45.46 17.07
C ALA A 190 16.53 46.31 15.79
N PRO A 191 15.87 45.79 14.75
CA PRO A 191 15.35 46.60 13.65
C PRO A 191 14.70 47.90 14.11
N GLY A 192 15.11 49.03 13.55
CA GLY A 192 14.58 50.36 13.88
C GLY A 192 15.19 51.03 15.11
N ASP A 193 16.11 50.37 15.83
CA ASP A 193 16.85 51.02 16.93
C ASP A 193 17.70 52.20 16.43
N THR A 194 18.01 53.14 17.34
CA THR A 194 18.89 54.27 17.01
C THR A 194 20.22 54.18 17.76
N VAL A 195 21.33 54.49 17.07
CA VAL A 195 22.68 54.47 17.63
C VAL A 195 23.45 55.75 17.27
N ARG A 196 24.33 56.21 18.16
CA ARG A 196 25.26 57.31 17.87
C ARG A 196 26.46 56.76 17.11
N MET A 197 26.79 57.37 15.97
CA MET A 197 27.91 56.91 15.14
C MET A 197 29.23 57.02 15.92
N PRO A 198 30.00 55.92 16.06
CA PRO A 198 31.30 55.96 16.73
C PRO A 198 32.36 56.67 15.86
N ASP A 199 33.55 56.91 16.43
CA ASP A 199 34.72 57.48 15.72
C ASP A 199 35.37 56.47 14.71
N SER A 200 34.59 55.52 14.19
CA SER A 200 35.01 54.48 13.25
C SER A 200 33.83 53.92 12.45
N ALA A 201 34.08 53.11 11.42
CA ALA A 201 33.03 52.35 10.74
C ALA A 201 32.30 51.40 11.72
N LEU A 202 30.98 51.26 11.54
CA LEU A 202 30.14 50.38 12.35
C LEU A 202 29.74 49.16 11.53
N THR A 203 30.14 47.98 11.99
CA THR A 203 29.78 46.70 11.35
C THR A 203 28.77 45.96 12.22
N LEU A 204 27.69 45.50 11.61
CA LEU A 204 26.58 44.80 12.27
C LEU A 204 26.37 43.42 11.64
N HIS A 205 26.27 42.41 12.48
CA HIS A 205 26.16 41.00 12.11
C HIS A 205 24.79 40.45 12.52
N ALA A 206 24.11 39.77 11.60
CA ALA A 206 22.80 39.17 11.86
C ALA A 206 22.91 38.03 12.88
N GLN A 207 22.04 38.04 13.89
CA GLN A 207 21.93 36.98 14.89
C GLN A 207 20.70 36.12 14.61
N TRP A 208 20.88 34.81 14.70
CA TRP A 208 19.90 33.82 14.27
C TRP A 208 19.48 32.93 15.44
N ARG A 209 18.18 32.73 15.61
CA ARG A 209 17.61 31.79 16.58
C ARG A 209 17.08 30.55 15.88
N ARG A 210 17.63 29.38 16.21
CA ARG A 210 17.22 28.09 15.63
C ARG A 210 15.74 27.82 15.91
N LEU A 211 15.00 27.46 14.87
CA LEU A 211 13.59 27.05 15.00
C LEU A 211 13.50 25.66 15.63
N PRO A 212 12.46 25.39 16.45
CA PRO A 212 12.22 24.04 16.94
C PRO A 212 11.89 23.11 15.78
N THR A 213 12.43 21.90 15.85
CA THR A 213 12.16 20.82 14.89
C THR A 213 11.36 19.73 15.57
N TYR A 214 10.45 19.11 14.82
CA TYR A 214 9.60 18.01 15.27
C TYR A 214 9.90 16.73 14.52
N THR A 215 9.53 15.61 15.12
CA THR A 215 9.71 14.25 14.59
C THR A 215 8.36 13.57 14.44
N ILE A 216 8.24 12.68 13.45
CA ILE A 216 7.10 11.76 13.34
C ILE A 216 7.65 10.35 13.55
N GLU A 217 7.27 9.71 14.65
CA GLU A 217 7.56 8.30 14.90
C GLU A 217 6.38 7.45 14.43
N ILE A 218 6.65 6.40 13.64
CA ILE A 218 5.60 5.54 13.10
C ILE A 218 5.82 4.12 13.60
N HIS A 219 4.84 3.59 14.31
CA HIS A 219 4.76 2.21 14.74
C HIS A 219 3.86 1.43 13.78
N THR A 220 4.31 0.26 13.35
CA THR A 220 3.53 -0.63 12.51
C THR A 220 3.99 -2.07 12.71
N GLU A 221 3.01 -2.97 12.79
CA GLU A 221 3.21 -4.41 12.73
C GLU A 221 2.37 -4.97 11.58
N ASN A 222 2.89 -5.96 10.85
CA ASN A 222 2.19 -6.63 9.75
C ASN A 222 1.84 -5.73 8.54
N GLY A 223 2.61 -4.66 8.34
CA GLY A 223 2.53 -3.81 7.16
C GLY A 223 3.69 -2.81 7.11
N SER A 224 3.58 -1.81 6.25
CA SER A 224 4.53 -0.70 6.18
C SER A 224 3.82 0.63 6.00
N VAL A 225 4.52 1.73 6.27
CA VAL A 225 4.01 3.08 6.05
C VAL A 225 5.04 3.87 5.27
N SER A 226 4.64 4.44 4.14
CA SER A 226 5.40 5.46 3.44
C SER A 226 4.91 6.85 3.85
N ARG A 227 5.82 7.83 3.85
CA ARG A 227 5.53 9.21 4.24
C ARG A 227 6.10 10.18 3.22
N ILE A 228 5.34 11.22 2.85
CA ILE A 228 5.75 12.20 1.83
C ILE A 228 5.39 13.62 2.31
N PRO A 229 6.36 14.56 2.41
CA PRO A 229 7.79 14.35 2.25
C PRO A 229 8.41 13.56 3.42
N ASP A 230 9.37 12.69 3.14
CA ASP A 230 10.16 11.97 4.14
C ASP A 230 11.35 12.83 4.60
N LYS A 231 11.21 13.46 5.77
CA LYS A 231 12.24 14.33 6.37
C LYS A 231 12.64 13.76 7.72
N GLN A 232 13.93 13.91 8.06
CA GLN A 232 14.42 13.59 9.41
C GLN A 232 13.87 14.54 10.50
N ALA A 233 13.51 15.76 10.09
CA ALA A 233 13.00 16.81 10.96
C ALA A 233 11.98 17.67 10.20
N TYR A 234 10.88 18.00 10.87
CA TYR A 234 9.81 18.82 10.35
C TYR A 234 9.74 20.15 11.09
N THR A 235 9.15 21.16 10.45
CA THR A 235 8.84 22.45 11.07
C THR A 235 7.35 22.61 11.28
N ARG A 236 6.96 23.50 12.20
CA ARG A 236 5.55 23.76 12.49
C ARG A 236 4.80 24.17 11.21
N GLY A 237 3.72 23.46 10.88
CA GLY A 237 2.89 23.70 9.70
C GLY A 237 3.28 22.89 8.46
N ASP A 238 4.35 22.09 8.52
CA ASP A 238 4.65 21.12 7.46
C ASP A 238 3.47 20.15 7.31
N THR A 239 3.08 19.87 6.06
CA THR A 239 2.06 18.86 5.72
C THR A 239 2.75 17.57 5.29
N VAL A 240 2.34 16.43 5.83
CA VAL A 240 2.89 15.11 5.49
C VAL A 240 1.75 14.17 5.14
N GLU A 241 1.83 13.53 3.99
CA GLU A 241 0.93 12.45 3.59
C GLU A 241 1.52 11.12 4.05
N LEU A 242 0.74 10.32 4.77
CA LEU A 242 1.07 8.98 5.23
C LEU A 242 0.22 7.98 4.45
N THR A 243 0.87 6.96 3.89
CA THR A 243 0.22 5.87 3.17
C THR A 243 0.57 4.56 3.84
N ALA A 244 -0.44 3.86 4.37
CA ALA A 244 -0.29 2.50 4.86
C ALA A 244 -0.29 1.52 3.69
N GLU A 245 0.70 0.64 3.65
CA GLU A 245 0.93 -0.33 2.57
C GLU A 245 0.81 -1.75 3.12
N GLU A 246 -0.07 -2.55 2.51
CA GLU A 246 -0.34 -3.95 2.86
C GLU A 246 0.80 -4.87 2.37
N THR A 247 1.97 -4.79 2.99
CA THR A 247 3.17 -5.54 2.57
C THR A 247 3.27 -6.95 3.14
N VAL A 248 2.43 -7.30 4.13
CA VAL A 248 2.35 -8.64 4.70
C VAL A 248 1.07 -9.33 4.24
N GLU A 249 1.24 -10.50 3.63
CA GLU A 249 0.14 -11.32 3.15
C GLU A 249 -0.85 -11.67 4.28
N GLY A 250 -2.15 -11.61 3.97
CA GLY A 250 -3.21 -11.89 4.94
C GLY A 250 -3.54 -10.78 5.92
N TYR A 251 -2.91 -9.61 5.84
CA TYR A 251 -3.23 -8.44 6.65
C TYR A 251 -3.71 -7.27 5.78
N ALA A 252 -4.65 -6.49 6.32
CA ALA A 252 -5.18 -5.28 5.69
C ALA A 252 -5.05 -4.09 6.63
N PHE A 253 -4.86 -2.90 6.08
CA PHE A 253 -4.86 -1.68 6.87
C PHE A 253 -6.26 -1.46 7.46
N LYS A 254 -6.32 -1.25 8.78
CA LYS A 254 -7.58 -1.03 9.49
C LYS A 254 -7.81 0.45 9.82
N LYS A 255 -6.82 1.07 10.48
CA LYS A 255 -6.92 2.48 10.92
C LYS A 255 -5.56 3.03 11.34
N TRP A 256 -5.50 4.35 11.44
CA TRP A 256 -4.47 5.08 12.18
C TRP A 256 -4.91 5.26 13.64
N ASP A 257 -3.94 5.22 14.56
CA ASP A 257 -4.13 5.39 16.01
C ASP A 257 -3.02 6.27 16.62
N GLN A 258 -3.15 6.60 17.91
CA GLN A 258 -2.29 7.51 18.70
C GLN A 258 -2.57 9.00 18.45
N ASP A 259 -1.58 9.80 18.03
CA ASP A 259 -1.75 11.24 17.83
C ASP A 259 -2.64 11.58 16.62
N ILE A 260 -2.98 10.58 15.80
CA ILE A 260 -3.98 10.68 14.74
C ILE A 260 -4.97 9.52 14.83
N GLU A 261 -6.23 9.78 14.51
CA GLU A 261 -7.28 8.76 14.46
C GLU A 261 -8.01 8.85 13.12
N GLY A 262 -8.24 7.73 12.46
CA GLY A 262 -9.02 7.67 11.23
C GLY A 262 -8.80 6.40 10.41
N GLU A 263 -9.71 6.13 9.49
CA GLU A 263 -9.63 4.97 8.57
C GLU A 263 -9.18 5.38 7.15
N ASP A 264 -9.04 6.68 6.88
CA ASP A 264 -8.61 7.19 5.58
C ASP A 264 -7.17 6.76 5.26
N ASN A 265 -6.95 6.19 4.07
CA ASN A 265 -5.63 5.82 3.59
C ASN A 265 -5.52 6.16 2.08
N PRO A 266 -4.64 7.09 1.68
CA PRO A 266 -3.69 7.84 2.49
C PRO A 266 -4.34 8.91 3.39
N ILE A 267 -3.64 9.31 4.45
CA ILE A 267 -4.04 10.42 5.35
C ILE A 267 -3.02 11.56 5.28
N THR A 268 -3.49 12.82 5.28
CA THR A 268 -2.60 13.99 5.36
C THR A 268 -2.67 14.62 6.75
N ILE A 269 -1.50 14.83 7.35
CA ILE A 269 -1.35 15.42 8.69
C ILE A 269 -0.61 16.76 8.62
N VAL A 270 -0.85 17.62 9.60
CA VAL A 270 -0.13 18.89 9.77
C VAL A 270 0.71 18.80 11.02
N VAL A 271 2.03 18.94 10.89
CA VAL A 271 2.96 18.82 12.01
C VAL A 271 2.94 20.09 12.84
N ASP A 272 2.45 20.02 14.08
CA ASP A 272 2.50 21.14 15.03
C ASP A 272 3.39 20.89 16.26
N SER A 273 3.75 19.62 16.48
CA SER A 273 4.55 19.08 17.57
C SER A 273 5.20 17.75 17.11
N SER A 274 6.03 17.13 17.95
CA SER A 274 6.49 15.76 17.66
C SER A 274 5.33 14.80 17.84
N MET A 275 5.13 13.89 16.89
CA MET A 275 3.98 12.99 16.83
C MET A 275 4.42 11.53 16.89
N GLU A 276 3.63 10.71 17.59
CA GLU A 276 3.70 9.26 17.61
C GLU A 276 2.43 8.71 16.93
N ILE A 277 2.62 7.91 15.89
CA ILE A 277 1.53 7.43 15.02
C ILE A 277 1.61 5.93 14.89
N GLU A 278 0.49 5.24 15.02
CA GLU A 278 0.41 3.81 14.81
C GLU A 278 -0.46 3.50 13.57
N ALA A 279 0.07 2.69 12.65
CA ALA A 279 -0.72 2.10 11.58
C ALA A 279 -1.14 0.69 11.99
N VAL A 280 -2.44 0.51 12.22
CA VAL A 280 -2.98 -0.77 12.70
C VAL A 280 -3.39 -1.61 11.50
N PHE A 281 -2.77 -2.78 11.36
CA PHE A 281 -3.14 -3.80 10.38
C PHE A 281 -3.82 -4.99 11.07
N THR A 282 -4.95 -5.44 10.52
CA THR A 282 -5.68 -6.61 11.03
C THR A 282 -5.69 -7.72 10.01
N ARG A 283 -5.76 -8.98 10.45
CA ARG A 283 -5.92 -10.12 9.53
C ARG A 283 -7.16 -9.92 8.65
N LYS A 284 -7.06 -10.24 7.35
CA LYS A 284 -8.18 -10.22 6.41
C LYS A 284 -9.23 -11.22 6.89
N GLU A 285 -10.46 -10.76 6.99
CA GLU A 285 -11.63 -11.58 7.34
C GLU A 285 -12.27 -12.10 6.05
N TYR A 286 -12.72 -13.36 6.06
CA TYR A 286 -13.36 -14.03 4.92
C TYR A 286 -14.74 -14.53 5.27
N THR A 287 -15.62 -14.47 4.29
CA THR A 287 -17.01 -14.93 4.38
C THR A 287 -17.17 -16.35 3.83
N LEU A 288 -18.11 -17.10 4.42
CA LEU A 288 -18.47 -18.45 3.98
C LEU A 288 -19.94 -18.42 3.51
N ASP A 289 -20.17 -18.46 2.21
CA ASP A 289 -21.50 -18.60 1.60
C ASP A 289 -21.79 -20.09 1.36
N LEU A 290 -22.57 -20.68 2.27
CA LEU A 290 -22.84 -22.11 2.32
C LEU A 290 -24.25 -22.40 1.83
N ILE A 291 -24.34 -23.03 0.66
CA ILE A 291 -25.60 -23.26 -0.05
C ILE A 291 -25.99 -24.73 0.09
N THR A 292 -27.21 -24.99 0.54
CA THR A 292 -27.71 -26.35 0.68
C THR A 292 -29.23 -26.44 0.61
N GLU A 293 -29.71 -27.58 0.09
CA GLU A 293 -31.11 -28.00 0.14
C GLU A 293 -31.17 -29.50 0.46
N ASN A 294 -32.10 -29.92 1.32
CA ASN A 294 -32.27 -31.31 1.78
C ASN A 294 -31.09 -31.88 2.60
N GLY A 295 -30.40 -31.00 3.32
CA GLY A 295 -29.33 -31.33 4.25
C GLY A 295 -28.77 -30.07 4.90
N SER A 296 -27.63 -30.22 5.56
CA SER A 296 -26.91 -29.14 6.23
C SER A 296 -25.41 -29.25 5.97
N ILE A 297 -24.74 -28.11 5.89
CA ILE A 297 -23.27 -28.01 5.87
C ILE A 297 -22.83 -27.68 7.30
N LEU A 298 -21.91 -28.48 7.83
CA LEU A 298 -21.31 -28.29 9.14
C LEU A 298 -19.88 -27.78 8.97
N VAL A 299 -19.55 -26.70 9.67
CA VAL A 299 -18.24 -26.02 9.61
C VAL A 299 -17.46 -26.35 10.89
N ILE A 300 -16.19 -26.73 10.76
CA ILE A 300 -15.35 -27.13 11.88
C ILE A 300 -13.95 -26.47 11.76
N PRO A 301 -13.51 -25.66 12.75
CA PRO A 301 -14.29 -25.20 13.89
C PRO A 301 -15.42 -24.25 13.46
N GLU A 302 -16.47 -24.15 14.29
CA GLU A 302 -17.51 -23.13 14.15
C GLU A 302 -17.07 -21.90 14.92
N GLU A 303 -16.86 -20.79 14.23
CA GLU A 303 -16.39 -19.52 14.77
C GLU A 303 -17.29 -18.36 14.28
N ASP A 304 -17.30 -17.25 15.03
CA ASP A 304 -18.07 -16.05 14.68
C ASP A 304 -17.48 -15.30 13.46
N ALA A 305 -16.18 -15.46 13.21
CA ALA A 305 -15.45 -14.87 12.10
C ALA A 305 -14.27 -15.77 11.71
N TYR A 306 -13.91 -15.75 10.43
CA TYR A 306 -12.79 -16.53 9.90
C TYR A 306 -11.79 -15.61 9.20
N TYR A 307 -10.51 -15.90 9.37
CA TYR A 307 -9.44 -15.03 8.94
C TYR A 307 -8.47 -15.73 7.99
N HIS A 308 -7.70 -14.93 7.26
CA HIS A 308 -6.67 -15.43 6.36
C HIS A 308 -5.73 -16.42 7.04
N GLY A 309 -5.55 -17.59 6.42
CA GLY A 309 -4.72 -18.69 6.90
C GLY A 309 -5.42 -19.64 7.87
N ASP A 310 -6.67 -19.36 8.29
CA ASP A 310 -7.44 -20.32 9.09
C ASP A 310 -7.71 -21.58 8.27
N THR A 311 -7.63 -22.73 8.92
CA THR A 311 -7.95 -24.02 8.29
C THR A 311 -9.33 -24.47 8.72
N VAL A 312 -10.26 -24.56 7.78
CA VAL A 312 -11.66 -24.87 8.01
C VAL A 312 -12.02 -26.18 7.31
N LYS A 313 -12.66 -27.09 8.05
CA LYS A 313 -13.21 -28.34 7.54
C LYS A 313 -14.71 -28.21 7.36
N PHE A 314 -15.21 -28.55 6.18
CA PHE A 314 -16.63 -28.69 5.91
C PHE A 314 -17.01 -30.16 5.87
N THR A 315 -18.16 -30.49 6.48
CA THR A 315 -18.80 -31.79 6.37
C THR A 315 -20.31 -31.60 6.22
N HIS A 316 -21.06 -32.68 6.08
CA HIS A 316 -22.47 -32.62 5.77
C HIS A 316 -23.30 -33.49 6.70
N GLU A 317 -24.58 -33.14 6.81
CA GLU A 317 -25.61 -33.99 7.38
C GLU A 317 -26.79 -34.00 6.40
N ALA A 318 -27.08 -35.16 5.81
CA ALA A 318 -28.19 -35.31 4.89
C ALA A 318 -29.52 -35.41 5.64
N ASP A 319 -30.57 -34.77 5.11
CA ASP A 319 -31.91 -34.93 5.66
C ASP A 319 -32.41 -36.37 5.50
N THR A 320 -33.38 -36.75 6.33
CA THR A 320 -34.02 -38.07 6.24
C THR A 320 -34.58 -38.29 4.84
N GLY A 321 -34.11 -39.35 4.18
CA GLY A 321 -34.54 -39.71 2.82
C GLY A 321 -33.65 -39.14 1.72
N TYR A 322 -32.50 -38.54 2.05
CA TYR A 322 -31.52 -38.05 1.09
C TYR A 322 -30.13 -38.63 1.35
N TRP A 323 -29.29 -38.61 0.33
CA TRP A 323 -27.87 -38.87 0.41
C TRP A 323 -27.10 -37.65 -0.06
N PHE A 324 -25.97 -37.38 0.57
CA PHE A 324 -24.99 -36.47 0.01
C PHE A 324 -24.49 -37.00 -1.34
N ALA A 325 -24.43 -36.11 -2.32
CA ALA A 325 -23.95 -36.41 -3.66
C ALA A 325 -22.54 -35.85 -3.87
N ARG A 326 -22.35 -34.55 -3.64
CA ARG A 326 -21.08 -33.85 -3.87
C ARG A 326 -21.08 -32.42 -3.34
N TRP A 327 -19.87 -31.87 -3.24
CA TRP A 327 -19.56 -30.45 -3.12
C TRP A 327 -19.44 -29.83 -4.51
N ASP A 328 -19.95 -28.61 -4.66
CA ASP A 328 -19.79 -27.74 -5.84
C ASP A 328 -19.42 -26.31 -5.37
N GLY A 329 -18.91 -25.46 -6.27
CA GLY A 329 -18.49 -24.09 -5.96
C GLY A 329 -16.98 -23.92 -6.11
N VAL A 330 -16.30 -23.46 -5.05
CA VAL A 330 -14.83 -23.34 -5.02
C VAL A 330 -14.11 -24.68 -5.27
N ILE A 331 -14.77 -25.81 -5.00
CA ILE A 331 -14.29 -27.16 -5.31
C ILE A 331 -15.40 -28.01 -5.94
N SER A 332 -15.01 -29.06 -6.67
CA SER A 332 -15.89 -30.18 -7.03
C SER A 332 -15.33 -31.47 -6.45
N ASP A 333 -16.01 -32.03 -5.44
CA ASP A 333 -15.53 -33.20 -4.67
C ASP A 333 -16.72 -34.07 -4.21
N VAL A 334 -16.52 -35.37 -4.04
CA VAL A 334 -17.57 -36.34 -3.66
C VAL A 334 -17.34 -36.96 -2.28
N THR A 335 -16.28 -36.56 -1.58
CA THR A 335 -15.96 -37.03 -0.23
C THR A 335 -16.85 -36.38 0.81
N ASP A 336 -17.06 -37.06 1.94
CA ASP A 336 -17.90 -36.54 3.04
C ASP A 336 -17.33 -35.28 3.71
N THR A 337 -16.06 -34.98 3.46
CA THR A 337 -15.36 -33.86 4.11
C THR A 337 -14.36 -33.20 3.17
N VAL A 338 -14.38 -31.87 3.13
CA VAL A 338 -13.37 -31.05 2.44
C VAL A 338 -12.72 -30.09 3.43
N ILE A 339 -11.47 -29.72 3.19
CA ILE A 339 -10.67 -28.86 4.08
C ILE A 339 -10.06 -27.73 3.25
N PHE A 340 -10.19 -26.50 3.71
CA PHE A 340 -9.65 -25.30 3.07
C PHE A 340 -8.74 -24.54 4.03
N VAL A 341 -7.69 -23.93 3.48
CA VAL A 341 -6.99 -22.81 4.12
C VAL A 341 -7.58 -21.55 3.51
N LEU A 342 -8.08 -20.63 4.33
CA LEU A 342 -8.80 -19.47 3.83
C LEU A 342 -7.83 -18.41 3.30
N GLU A 343 -7.90 -18.16 2.00
CA GLU A 343 -7.14 -17.11 1.29
C GLU A 343 -8.08 -16.20 0.48
N GLU A 344 -9.37 -16.54 0.42
CA GLU A 344 -10.45 -15.82 -0.25
C GLU A 344 -11.81 -16.17 0.38
N ASP A 345 -12.85 -15.42 0.02
CA ASP A 345 -14.24 -15.77 0.36
C ASP A 345 -14.62 -17.13 -0.25
N ILE A 346 -15.35 -17.94 0.49
CA ILE A 346 -15.72 -19.30 0.08
C ILE A 346 -17.20 -19.36 -0.27
N GLU A 347 -17.51 -19.70 -1.51
CA GLU A 347 -18.85 -20.14 -1.94
C GLU A 347 -18.83 -21.67 -2.11
N LEU A 348 -19.61 -22.37 -1.29
CA LEU A 348 -19.63 -23.83 -1.26
C LEU A 348 -21.07 -24.35 -1.22
N THR A 349 -21.42 -25.19 -2.20
CA THR A 349 -22.72 -25.85 -2.28
C THR A 349 -22.60 -27.33 -1.94
N ALA A 350 -23.45 -27.82 -1.03
CA ALA A 350 -23.63 -29.25 -0.79
C ALA A 350 -24.89 -29.75 -1.50
N THR A 351 -24.69 -30.63 -2.48
CA THR A 351 -25.78 -31.21 -3.26
C THR A 351 -26.22 -32.54 -2.64
N PHE A 352 -27.53 -32.67 -2.37
CA PHE A 352 -28.15 -33.88 -1.86
C PHE A 352 -29.13 -34.47 -2.87
N VAL A 353 -29.18 -35.80 -2.98
CA VAL A 353 -30.06 -36.54 -3.89
C VAL A 353 -31.01 -37.44 -3.11
N PRO A 354 -32.26 -37.65 -3.57
CA PRO A 354 -33.18 -38.56 -2.91
C PRO A 354 -32.58 -39.98 -2.77
N ARG A 355 -32.63 -40.51 -1.55
CA ARG A 355 -32.22 -41.88 -1.23
C ARG A 355 -33.06 -42.85 -2.05
N THR A 356 -32.41 -43.50 -3.02
CA THR A 356 -33.05 -44.41 -3.96
C THR A 356 -32.35 -45.75 -3.89
N VAL A 357 -32.95 -46.68 -3.16
CA VAL A 357 -32.43 -48.04 -2.95
C VAL A 357 -33.21 -49.06 -3.78
N PRO A 358 -32.55 -50.13 -4.28
CA PRO A 358 -33.23 -51.17 -5.03
C PRO A 358 -34.21 -51.95 -4.14
N ALA A 359 -35.40 -52.22 -4.66
CA ALA A 359 -36.34 -53.13 -4.01
C ALA A 359 -35.77 -54.56 -4.03
N MET A 360 -35.72 -55.22 -2.87
CA MET A 360 -35.13 -56.55 -2.73
C MET A 360 -36.20 -57.60 -2.39
N VAL A 361 -36.00 -58.83 -2.87
CA VAL A 361 -36.80 -60.01 -2.55
C VAL A 361 -35.93 -61.00 -1.78
N GLU A 362 -36.43 -61.50 -0.66
CA GLU A 362 -35.77 -62.50 0.16
C GLU A 362 -36.01 -63.92 -0.36
N LEU A 363 -34.93 -64.65 -0.62
CA LEU A 363 -34.97 -66.05 -1.05
C LEU A 363 -34.31 -66.94 0.00
N SER A 364 -35.04 -67.92 0.52
CA SER A 364 -34.56 -68.82 1.57
C SER A 364 -33.37 -69.71 1.17
N GLY A 365 -32.98 -69.74 -0.12
CA GLY A 365 -31.92 -70.61 -0.60
C GLY A 365 -32.32 -72.09 -0.55
N GLY A 366 -31.36 -72.96 -0.28
CA GLY A 366 -31.52 -74.40 -0.23
C GLY A 366 -31.03 -75.11 -1.50
N GLU A 367 -31.41 -76.38 -1.64
CA GLU A 367 -30.93 -77.23 -2.72
C GLU A 367 -31.73 -77.07 -4.01
N TYR A 368 -31.03 -76.94 -5.14
CA TYR A 368 -31.62 -77.01 -6.47
C TYR A 368 -30.67 -77.68 -7.46
N VAL A 369 -31.18 -78.02 -8.64
CA VAL A 369 -30.37 -78.56 -9.74
C VAL A 369 -30.08 -77.42 -10.72
N MET A 370 -28.80 -77.10 -10.87
CA MET A 370 -28.27 -76.10 -11.79
C MET A 370 -27.87 -76.75 -13.11
N GLY A 371 -28.12 -76.06 -14.23
CA GLY A 371 -27.85 -76.58 -15.56
C GLY A 371 -28.89 -77.58 -16.05
N THR A 372 -28.57 -78.29 -17.13
CA THR A 372 -29.54 -79.16 -17.80
C THR A 372 -28.89 -80.33 -18.52
N ASP A 373 -29.51 -81.51 -18.45
CA ASP A 373 -29.09 -82.70 -19.19
C ASP A 373 -30.02 -83.05 -20.36
N THR A 374 -31.04 -82.24 -20.65
CA THR A 374 -32.02 -82.56 -21.72
C THR A 374 -31.37 -82.61 -23.09
N ASN A 375 -31.69 -83.66 -23.85
CA ASN A 375 -31.17 -83.89 -25.19
C ASN A 375 -31.71 -82.91 -26.25
N PHE A 376 -32.74 -82.11 -25.94
CA PHE A 376 -33.24 -81.08 -26.85
C PHE A 376 -32.19 -80.00 -27.16
N PHE A 377 -31.22 -79.81 -26.26
CA PHE A 377 -30.23 -78.73 -26.33
C PHE A 377 -28.79 -79.25 -26.45
N ILE A 378 -28.58 -80.43 -27.05
CA ILE A 378 -27.29 -81.14 -27.09
C ILE A 378 -26.10 -80.32 -27.67
N TYR A 379 -26.38 -79.29 -28.47
CA TYR A 379 -25.34 -78.39 -29.02
C TYR A 379 -24.81 -77.38 -28.01
N LEU A 380 -25.50 -77.17 -26.89
CA LEU A 380 -25.16 -76.20 -25.84
C LEU A 380 -24.37 -76.91 -24.74
N ARG A 381 -23.08 -77.08 -24.98
CA ARG A 381 -22.18 -77.90 -24.15
C ARG A 381 -21.89 -77.31 -22.77
N ASP A 382 -22.07 -76.01 -22.59
CA ASP A 382 -21.68 -75.24 -21.40
C ASP A 382 -22.76 -75.14 -20.33
N GLU A 383 -23.97 -75.65 -20.59
CA GLU A 383 -25.07 -75.76 -19.62
C GLU A 383 -25.09 -77.13 -18.91
N ARG A 384 -24.09 -77.98 -19.18
CA ARG A 384 -23.98 -79.38 -18.74
C ARG A 384 -22.72 -79.61 -17.89
N PRO A 385 -22.74 -80.60 -16.97
CA PRO A 385 -23.89 -81.43 -16.60
C PRO A 385 -24.86 -80.70 -15.67
N ALA A 386 -26.09 -81.22 -15.58
CA ALA A 386 -26.96 -80.85 -14.47
C ALA A 386 -26.34 -81.31 -13.15
N HIS A 387 -26.27 -80.44 -12.14
CA HIS A 387 -25.61 -80.73 -10.87
C HIS A 387 -26.33 -80.07 -9.69
N THR A 388 -26.30 -80.71 -8.52
CA THR A 388 -26.96 -80.18 -7.31
C THR A 388 -26.10 -79.10 -6.67
N ILE A 389 -26.72 -77.94 -6.43
CA ILE A 389 -26.15 -76.80 -5.71
C ILE A 389 -27.01 -76.53 -4.47
N SER A 390 -26.35 -76.11 -3.39
CA SER A 390 -26.96 -75.64 -2.14
C SER A 390 -26.56 -74.18 -1.94
N LEU A 391 -27.56 -73.30 -1.79
CA LEU A 391 -27.36 -71.88 -1.57
C LEU A 391 -27.79 -71.48 -0.16
N SER A 392 -27.01 -70.61 0.48
CA SER A 392 -27.46 -69.87 1.66
C SER A 392 -28.62 -68.93 1.30
N SER A 393 -29.38 -68.46 2.29
CA SER A 393 -30.43 -67.47 2.05
C SER A 393 -29.82 -66.11 1.68
N PHE A 394 -30.42 -65.43 0.71
CA PHE A 394 -29.96 -64.13 0.22
C PHE A 394 -31.13 -63.25 -0.21
N SER A 395 -30.89 -61.95 -0.26
CA SER A 395 -31.80 -60.99 -0.89
C SER A 395 -31.31 -60.70 -2.30
N ILE A 396 -32.22 -60.62 -3.27
CA ILE A 396 -31.91 -60.26 -4.67
C ILE A 396 -32.82 -59.13 -5.15
N GLY A 397 -32.28 -58.25 -5.99
CA GLY A 397 -33.03 -57.15 -6.60
C GLY A 397 -34.25 -57.67 -7.33
N LYS A 398 -35.41 -57.09 -7.00
CA LYS A 398 -36.72 -57.38 -7.61
C LYS A 398 -36.68 -57.16 -9.13
N TYR A 399 -35.92 -56.15 -9.53
CA TYR A 399 -35.68 -55.70 -10.90
C TYR A 399 -34.17 -55.63 -11.19
N PRO A 400 -33.75 -55.58 -12.46
CA PRO A 400 -32.46 -55.01 -12.84
C PRO A 400 -32.33 -53.58 -12.28
N ILE A 401 -31.10 -53.15 -11.97
CA ILE A 401 -30.85 -51.79 -11.50
C ILE A 401 -31.33 -50.79 -12.55
N THR A 402 -32.17 -49.86 -12.12
CA THR A 402 -32.74 -48.82 -12.98
C THR A 402 -31.75 -47.67 -13.17
N GLN A 403 -31.97 -46.87 -14.21
CA GLN A 403 -31.17 -45.67 -14.46
C GLN A 403 -31.25 -44.67 -13.30
N ARG A 404 -32.42 -44.53 -12.68
CA ARG A 404 -32.60 -43.66 -11.51
C ARG A 404 -31.81 -44.15 -10.29
N GLU A 405 -31.87 -45.44 -10.00
CA GLU A 405 -31.08 -46.04 -8.91
C GLU A 405 -29.58 -45.91 -9.18
N TYR A 406 -29.13 -46.12 -10.41
CA TYR A 406 -27.73 -45.97 -10.79
C TYR A 406 -27.26 -44.51 -10.62
N PHE A 407 -28.03 -43.56 -11.13
CA PHE A 407 -27.72 -42.13 -11.03
C PHE A 407 -27.65 -41.65 -9.57
N ALA A 408 -28.58 -42.07 -8.71
CA ALA A 408 -28.60 -41.68 -7.31
C ALA A 408 -27.34 -42.11 -6.53
N VAL A 409 -26.67 -43.19 -6.97
CA VAL A 409 -25.46 -43.70 -6.32
C VAL A 409 -24.19 -43.18 -7.00
N MET A 410 -24.17 -43.13 -8.33
CA MET A 410 -22.96 -42.86 -9.13
C MET A 410 -22.86 -41.41 -9.62
N GLY A 411 -23.95 -40.64 -9.58
CA GLY A 411 -24.00 -39.25 -10.06
C GLY A 411 -24.05 -39.10 -11.59
N GLU A 412 -24.11 -40.19 -12.35
CA GLU A 412 -24.15 -40.20 -13.82
C GLU A 412 -25.05 -41.31 -14.36
N ASN A 413 -25.51 -41.16 -15.61
CA ASN A 413 -26.28 -42.19 -16.32
C ASN A 413 -25.60 -42.49 -17.67
N PRO A 414 -24.94 -43.65 -17.82
CA PRO A 414 -24.22 -44.01 -19.05
C PRO A 414 -25.13 -44.55 -20.17
N SER A 415 -26.42 -44.76 -19.90
CA SER A 415 -27.35 -45.40 -20.82
C SER A 415 -27.64 -44.51 -22.04
N GLU A 416 -27.63 -45.08 -23.24
CA GLU A 416 -27.94 -44.35 -24.47
C GLU A 416 -29.42 -44.00 -24.59
N VAL A 417 -30.31 -44.93 -24.23
CA VAL A 417 -31.76 -44.72 -24.17
C VAL A 417 -32.11 -44.33 -22.74
N THR A 418 -32.57 -43.09 -22.52
CA THR A 418 -32.80 -42.55 -21.19
C THR A 418 -34.25 -42.74 -20.71
N GLY A 419 -34.39 -43.06 -19.42
CA GLY A 419 -35.67 -43.14 -18.72
C GLY A 419 -35.50 -43.73 -17.33
N ASP A 420 -36.02 -43.07 -16.30
CA ASP A 420 -35.78 -43.40 -14.89
C ASP A 420 -36.05 -44.85 -14.51
N THR A 421 -37.06 -45.47 -15.13
CA THR A 421 -37.50 -46.84 -14.85
C THR A 421 -36.94 -47.86 -15.84
N LEU A 422 -36.13 -47.43 -16.81
CA LEU A 422 -35.39 -48.34 -17.68
C LEU A 422 -34.22 -48.97 -16.92
N PRO A 423 -33.80 -50.19 -17.27
CA PRO A 423 -32.55 -50.74 -16.75
C PRO A 423 -31.36 -49.85 -17.17
N VAL A 424 -30.38 -49.70 -16.29
CA VAL A 424 -29.12 -49.06 -16.63
C VAL A 424 -28.33 -49.96 -17.59
N THR A 425 -27.81 -49.36 -18.65
CA THR A 425 -27.04 -50.07 -19.68
C THR A 425 -25.78 -49.28 -20.05
N ASN A 426 -25.01 -49.76 -21.03
CA ASN A 426 -23.71 -49.17 -21.40
C ASN A 426 -22.68 -49.13 -20.26
N ILE A 427 -22.80 -50.06 -19.32
CA ILE A 427 -21.85 -50.28 -18.24
C ILE A 427 -21.01 -51.53 -18.48
N SER A 428 -19.80 -51.53 -17.93
CA SER A 428 -18.91 -52.67 -17.83
C SER A 428 -19.20 -53.47 -16.55
N TRP A 429 -18.55 -54.63 -16.42
CA TRP A 429 -18.65 -55.40 -15.18
C TRP A 429 -18.03 -54.64 -14.00
N TYR A 430 -16.94 -53.89 -14.25
CA TYR A 430 -16.29 -53.06 -13.24
C TYR A 430 -17.17 -51.92 -12.75
N ASP A 431 -17.96 -51.31 -13.65
CA ASP A 431 -18.92 -50.27 -13.28
C ASP A 431 -20.02 -50.82 -12.37
N ALA A 432 -20.52 -52.02 -12.68
CA ALA A 432 -21.55 -52.68 -11.87
C ALA A 432 -21.06 -53.03 -10.46
N VAL A 433 -19.82 -53.52 -10.30
CA VAL A 433 -19.26 -53.80 -8.96
C VAL A 433 -18.86 -52.53 -8.21
N ARG A 434 -18.47 -51.46 -8.92
CA ARG A 434 -18.30 -50.13 -8.31
C ARG A 434 -19.61 -49.61 -7.76
N TYR A 435 -20.70 -49.71 -8.51
CA TYR A 435 -22.05 -49.39 -8.03
C TYR A 435 -22.39 -50.21 -6.78
N CYS A 436 -22.11 -51.51 -6.76
CA CYS A 436 -22.38 -52.37 -5.61
C CYS A 436 -21.64 -51.89 -4.34
N ASN A 437 -20.34 -51.58 -4.45
CA ASN A 437 -19.58 -51.05 -3.33
C ASN A 437 -20.07 -49.65 -2.90
N ALA A 438 -20.33 -48.76 -3.86
CA ALA A 438 -20.82 -47.41 -3.58
C ALA A 438 -22.19 -47.42 -2.87
N LEU A 439 -23.11 -48.27 -3.33
CA LEU A 439 -24.40 -48.49 -2.67
C LEU A 439 -24.21 -49.09 -1.27
N SER A 440 -23.28 -50.02 -1.10
CA SER A 440 -22.95 -50.59 0.22
C SER A 440 -22.51 -49.51 1.19
N ILE A 441 -21.58 -48.65 0.79
CA ILE A 441 -21.08 -47.54 1.62
C ILE A 441 -22.21 -46.56 1.96
N LYS A 442 -23.01 -46.15 0.96
CA LYS A 442 -24.15 -45.23 1.18
C LYS A 442 -25.22 -45.79 2.12
N GLU A 443 -25.36 -47.12 2.17
CA GLU A 443 -26.29 -47.80 3.07
C GLU A 443 -25.64 -48.28 4.39
N GLY A 444 -24.35 -47.99 4.62
CA GLY A 444 -23.63 -48.37 5.83
C GLY A 444 -23.23 -49.85 5.93
N TYR A 445 -23.12 -50.55 4.80
CA TYR A 445 -22.63 -51.92 4.72
C TYR A 445 -21.17 -51.99 4.27
N ASP A 446 -20.52 -53.13 4.54
CA ASP A 446 -19.16 -53.40 4.11
C ASP A 446 -19.09 -53.61 2.59
N PRO A 447 -18.18 -52.91 1.87
CA PRO A 447 -17.90 -53.18 0.46
C PRO A 447 -17.48 -54.64 0.25
N VAL A 448 -18.04 -55.29 -0.77
CA VAL A 448 -17.76 -56.70 -1.08
C VAL A 448 -16.49 -56.86 -1.93
N TYR A 449 -16.22 -55.90 -2.81
CA TYR A 449 -15.11 -56.00 -3.76
C TYR A 449 -13.89 -55.22 -3.28
N ASP A 450 -12.71 -55.83 -3.34
CA ASP A 450 -11.43 -55.15 -3.07
C ASP A 450 -10.90 -54.37 -4.29
N THR A 451 -9.71 -53.77 -4.16
CA THR A 451 -9.05 -53.02 -5.25
C THR A 451 -8.59 -53.90 -6.41
N SER A 452 -8.54 -55.22 -6.22
CA SER A 452 -8.29 -56.22 -7.27
C SER A 452 -9.58 -56.77 -7.88
N TRP A 453 -10.74 -56.20 -7.50
CA TRP A 453 -12.08 -56.59 -7.92
C TRP A 453 -12.45 -58.04 -7.56
N VAL A 454 -11.87 -58.56 -6.48
CA VAL A 454 -12.20 -59.87 -5.91
C VAL A 454 -13.31 -59.70 -4.88
N ALA A 455 -14.35 -60.53 -4.96
CA ALA A 455 -15.45 -60.52 -4.02
C ALA A 455 -15.08 -61.27 -2.73
N ASP A 456 -15.23 -60.61 -1.58
CA ASP A 456 -15.25 -61.23 -0.26
C ASP A 456 -16.70 -61.52 0.16
N PHE A 457 -17.11 -62.78 -0.02
CA PHE A 457 -18.47 -63.22 0.29
C PHE A 457 -18.78 -63.28 1.81
N SER A 458 -17.82 -62.98 2.69
CA SER A 458 -18.08 -62.80 4.12
C SER A 458 -18.68 -61.43 4.45
N LYS A 459 -18.65 -60.48 3.50
CA LYS A 459 -19.17 -59.12 3.66
C LYS A 459 -20.69 -59.07 3.49
N ASN A 460 -21.33 -58.12 4.18
CA ASN A 460 -22.77 -57.95 4.22
C ASN A 460 -23.33 -56.99 3.15
N GLY A 461 -22.47 -56.34 2.37
CA GLY A 461 -22.86 -55.38 1.35
C GLY A 461 -23.50 -55.96 0.10
N TYR A 462 -23.87 -55.05 -0.79
CA TYR A 462 -24.38 -55.37 -2.12
C TYR A 462 -23.27 -55.91 -3.02
N ARG A 463 -23.64 -56.84 -3.88
CA ARG A 463 -22.76 -57.42 -4.90
C ARG A 463 -23.55 -57.90 -6.10
N LEU A 464 -22.85 -58.31 -7.15
CA LEU A 464 -23.46 -59.09 -8.22
C LEU A 464 -23.84 -60.48 -7.71
N PRO A 465 -24.95 -61.08 -8.22
CA PRO A 465 -25.26 -62.47 -7.94
C PRO A 465 -24.14 -63.38 -8.45
N THR A 466 -23.92 -64.49 -7.75
CA THR A 466 -23.24 -65.62 -8.40
C THR A 466 -24.13 -66.16 -9.52
N GLU A 467 -23.54 -66.86 -10.48
CA GLU A 467 -24.31 -67.49 -11.55
C GLU A 467 -25.35 -68.47 -10.98
N ALA A 468 -25.02 -69.16 -9.90
CA ALA A 468 -25.92 -70.09 -9.23
C ALA A 468 -27.08 -69.36 -8.54
N GLU A 469 -26.81 -68.28 -7.80
CA GLU A 469 -27.86 -67.45 -7.21
C GLU A 469 -28.81 -66.90 -8.28
N TRP A 470 -28.26 -66.45 -9.41
CA TRP A 470 -29.06 -65.94 -10.51
C TRP A 470 -29.95 -67.03 -11.11
N GLU A 471 -29.43 -68.23 -11.38
CA GLU A 471 -30.22 -69.33 -11.95
C GLU A 471 -31.29 -69.84 -10.99
N TYR A 472 -30.97 -69.95 -9.70
CA TYR A 472 -31.93 -70.28 -8.65
C TYR A 472 -33.07 -69.24 -8.64
N ALA A 473 -32.72 -67.95 -8.61
CA ALA A 473 -33.65 -66.85 -8.58
C ALA A 473 -34.50 -66.75 -9.86
N ALA A 474 -33.98 -67.20 -11.01
CA ALA A 474 -34.74 -67.21 -12.26
C ALA A 474 -35.92 -68.19 -12.18
N GLY A 475 -35.82 -69.26 -11.38
CA GLY A 475 -36.95 -70.13 -11.04
C GLY A 475 -36.53 -71.58 -10.74
N THR A 476 -37.17 -72.18 -9.74
CA THR A 476 -36.85 -73.54 -9.27
C THR A 476 -37.47 -74.63 -10.15
N GLY A 477 -36.72 -75.71 -10.37
CA GLY A 477 -37.19 -76.92 -11.04
C GLY A 477 -36.32 -77.30 -12.24
N LYS A 478 -35.61 -78.44 -12.16
CA LYS A 478 -34.70 -78.98 -13.19
C LYS A 478 -35.32 -79.16 -14.58
N GLU A 479 -36.64 -79.12 -14.61
CA GLU A 479 -37.54 -79.48 -15.70
C GLU A 479 -37.96 -78.24 -16.51
N LYS A 480 -37.98 -77.06 -15.91
CA LYS A 480 -38.43 -75.83 -16.58
C LYS A 480 -37.32 -75.20 -17.44
N ALA A 481 -37.47 -75.19 -18.76
CA ALA A 481 -36.53 -74.50 -19.66
C ALA A 481 -36.64 -72.97 -19.55
N PHE A 482 -37.86 -72.47 -19.39
CA PHE A 482 -38.20 -71.09 -19.06
C PHE A 482 -38.88 -71.05 -17.69
N TYR A 483 -38.83 -69.93 -16.98
CA TYR A 483 -39.42 -69.88 -15.64
C TYR A 483 -40.95 -70.03 -15.63
N TRP A 484 -41.61 -69.70 -16.75
CA TRP A 484 -43.06 -69.88 -16.97
C TRP A 484 -43.45 -71.27 -17.48
N SER A 485 -42.49 -72.16 -17.76
CA SER A 485 -42.79 -73.53 -18.22
C SER A 485 -43.60 -74.29 -17.17
N SER A 486 -44.64 -75.01 -17.59
CA SER A 486 -45.51 -75.79 -16.70
C SER A 486 -45.05 -77.24 -16.49
N ASP A 487 -44.38 -77.87 -17.46
CA ASP A 487 -43.69 -79.18 -17.36
C ASP A 487 -42.67 -79.39 -18.51
N SER A 488 -41.60 -80.18 -18.31
CA SER A 488 -40.31 -80.06 -19.05
C SER A 488 -40.21 -80.47 -20.50
N THR A 489 -41.20 -81.12 -21.08
CA THR A 489 -40.88 -81.98 -22.23
C THR A 489 -40.93 -81.30 -23.60
N THR A 490 -41.42 -80.07 -23.72
CA THR A 490 -41.60 -79.36 -25.01
C THR A 490 -41.29 -77.86 -24.95
N PRO A 491 -40.00 -77.45 -24.86
CA PRO A 491 -39.60 -76.03 -24.86
C PRO A 491 -40.05 -75.22 -26.09
N VAL A 492 -40.45 -75.90 -27.17
CA VAL A 492 -40.92 -75.28 -28.41
C VAL A 492 -42.24 -74.54 -28.18
N GLU A 493 -43.18 -75.12 -27.44
CA GLU A 493 -44.48 -74.50 -27.18
C GLU A 493 -44.31 -73.27 -26.27
N ASP A 494 -43.53 -73.39 -25.20
CA ASP A 494 -43.22 -72.29 -24.27
C ASP A 494 -42.42 -71.14 -24.92
N SER A 495 -41.79 -71.40 -26.08
CA SER A 495 -41.08 -70.40 -26.88
C SER A 495 -41.95 -69.71 -27.93
N ALA A 496 -43.23 -70.07 -28.03
CA ALA A 496 -44.18 -69.41 -28.92
C ALA A 496 -44.39 -67.95 -28.50
N SER A 497 -44.40 -67.04 -29.48
CA SER A 497 -44.38 -65.59 -29.22
C SER A 497 -45.48 -65.12 -28.26
N HIS A 498 -46.71 -65.61 -28.43
CA HIS A 498 -47.84 -65.22 -27.58
C HIS A 498 -47.68 -65.59 -26.10
N ILE A 499 -46.86 -66.60 -25.77
CA ILE A 499 -46.52 -66.96 -24.38
C ILE A 499 -45.39 -66.05 -23.90
N VAL A 500 -44.29 -65.98 -24.67
CA VAL A 500 -43.10 -65.18 -24.34
C VAL A 500 -43.45 -63.69 -24.14
N ASP A 501 -44.39 -63.17 -24.92
CA ASP A 501 -44.87 -61.78 -24.83
C ASP A 501 -45.49 -61.43 -23.47
N THR A 502 -45.93 -62.42 -22.69
CA THR A 502 -46.47 -62.22 -21.33
C THR A 502 -45.35 -62.00 -20.31
N TYR A 503 -44.19 -62.63 -20.53
CA TYR A 503 -43.14 -62.79 -19.52
C TYR A 503 -41.84 -62.04 -19.83
N ALA A 504 -41.58 -61.71 -21.10
CA ALA A 504 -40.30 -61.17 -21.51
C ALA A 504 -40.40 -60.04 -22.53
N VAL A 505 -39.46 -59.11 -22.43
CA VAL A 505 -39.15 -58.14 -23.48
C VAL A 505 -37.98 -58.69 -24.28
N TYR A 506 -38.19 -59.00 -25.56
CA TYR A 506 -37.21 -59.70 -26.38
C TYR A 506 -37.29 -59.21 -27.83
N TRP A 507 -36.46 -59.77 -28.72
CA TRP A 507 -36.30 -59.29 -30.09
C TRP A 507 -37.63 -58.98 -30.82
N ALA A 508 -38.66 -59.82 -30.64
CA ALA A 508 -39.89 -59.69 -31.41
C ALA A 508 -40.83 -58.57 -30.91
N ASN A 509 -40.75 -58.17 -29.64
CA ASN A 509 -41.69 -57.22 -29.03
C ASN A 509 -41.03 -55.95 -28.48
N SER A 510 -39.70 -55.85 -28.55
CA SER A 510 -38.93 -54.75 -27.96
C SER A 510 -38.80 -53.52 -28.86
N ASN A 511 -39.03 -53.66 -30.17
CA ASN A 511 -38.65 -52.64 -31.16
C ASN A 511 -37.19 -52.19 -31.05
N GLY A 512 -36.29 -53.09 -30.64
CA GLY A 512 -34.85 -52.83 -30.51
C GLY A 512 -34.47 -51.95 -29.34
N ARG A 513 -35.29 -51.88 -28.28
CA ARG A 513 -35.04 -51.05 -27.09
C ARG A 513 -35.34 -51.78 -25.79
N PRO A 514 -34.69 -51.41 -24.67
CA PRO A 514 -35.12 -51.87 -23.35
C PRO A 514 -36.49 -51.28 -23.00
N ALA A 515 -37.20 -51.94 -22.10
CA ALA A 515 -38.47 -51.48 -21.57
C ALA A 515 -38.34 -51.14 -20.07
N PRO A 516 -39.29 -50.37 -19.50
CA PRO A 516 -39.36 -50.18 -18.06
C PRO A 516 -39.32 -51.52 -17.33
N VAL A 517 -38.53 -51.59 -16.26
CA VAL A 517 -38.45 -52.79 -15.43
C VAL A 517 -39.84 -53.14 -14.88
N GLY A 518 -40.13 -54.43 -14.77
CA GLY A 518 -41.43 -54.90 -14.31
C GLY A 518 -42.59 -54.73 -15.29
N SER A 519 -42.30 -54.53 -16.58
CA SER A 519 -43.33 -54.38 -17.63
C SER A 519 -44.00 -55.70 -18.07
N LYS A 520 -43.52 -56.83 -17.55
CA LYS A 520 -44.00 -58.19 -17.84
C LYS A 520 -44.31 -58.93 -16.54
N GLU A 521 -44.96 -60.08 -16.64
CA GLU A 521 -45.31 -60.89 -15.45
C GLU A 521 -44.04 -61.39 -14.73
N PRO A 522 -44.02 -61.41 -13.39
CA PRO A 522 -42.91 -61.94 -12.62
C PRO A 522 -42.88 -63.47 -12.63
N ASN A 523 -41.78 -64.04 -12.14
CA ASN A 523 -41.71 -65.47 -11.81
C ASN A 523 -42.36 -65.80 -10.46
N ASP A 524 -42.33 -67.08 -10.07
CA ASP A 524 -42.92 -67.58 -8.81
C ASP A 524 -42.32 -66.94 -7.53
N PHE A 525 -41.15 -66.31 -7.63
CA PHE A 525 -40.53 -65.56 -6.53
C PHE A 525 -40.87 -64.07 -6.52
N GLY A 526 -41.68 -63.58 -7.45
CA GLY A 526 -41.98 -62.15 -7.59
C GLY A 526 -40.84 -61.34 -8.21
N LEU A 527 -39.90 -62.01 -8.88
CA LEU A 527 -38.80 -61.38 -9.61
C LEU A 527 -39.19 -61.10 -11.05
N TYR A 528 -38.86 -59.91 -11.52
CA TYR A 528 -39.20 -59.43 -12.86
C TYR A 528 -37.97 -59.44 -13.75
N ASP A 529 -38.21 -59.48 -15.07
CA ASP A 529 -37.17 -59.37 -16.11
C ASP A 529 -36.06 -60.43 -15.99
N MET A 530 -36.30 -61.56 -15.31
CA MET A 530 -35.35 -62.70 -15.28
C MET A 530 -35.18 -63.36 -16.66
N ALA A 531 -36.00 -62.98 -17.64
CA ALA A 531 -35.91 -63.35 -19.04
C ALA A 531 -36.13 -62.12 -19.92
N GLY A 532 -35.15 -61.80 -20.75
CA GLY A 532 -35.21 -60.65 -21.65
C GLY A 532 -34.88 -59.32 -20.97
N ASN A 533 -35.39 -58.24 -21.55
CA ASN A 533 -35.05 -56.84 -21.25
C ASN A 533 -33.55 -56.55 -21.42
N VAL A 534 -32.70 -56.91 -20.47
CA VAL A 534 -31.24 -56.76 -20.59
C VAL A 534 -30.51 -57.99 -20.11
N TRP A 535 -29.36 -58.30 -20.73
CA TRP A 535 -28.47 -59.32 -20.19
C TRP A 535 -27.99 -58.86 -18.82
N GLU A 536 -27.92 -59.77 -17.86
CA GLU A 536 -27.49 -59.43 -16.49
C GLU A 536 -26.16 -60.08 -16.16
N MET A 537 -25.23 -59.27 -15.69
CA MET A 537 -23.89 -59.72 -15.30
C MET A 537 -23.90 -60.43 -13.94
N CYS A 538 -23.14 -61.53 -13.85
CA CYS A 538 -22.89 -62.24 -12.59
C CYS A 538 -21.44 -62.02 -12.13
N ASN A 539 -21.16 -62.36 -10.87
CA ASN A 539 -19.83 -62.27 -10.29
C ASN A 539 -18.79 -63.18 -10.99
N ASP A 540 -19.24 -64.36 -11.41
CA ASP A 540 -18.43 -65.49 -11.84
C ASP A 540 -17.60 -65.20 -13.09
N TRP A 541 -16.36 -65.72 -13.09
CA TRP A 541 -15.64 -65.94 -14.33
C TRP A 541 -16.31 -67.04 -15.15
N TYR A 542 -16.47 -66.83 -16.45
CA TYR A 542 -17.02 -67.84 -17.32
C TYR A 542 -15.96 -68.89 -17.66
N HIS A 543 -16.32 -70.16 -17.50
CA HIS A 543 -15.58 -71.28 -18.05
C HIS A 543 -16.57 -72.32 -18.58
N GLN A 544 -16.29 -72.83 -19.80
CA GLN A 544 -17.21 -73.72 -20.52
C GLN A 544 -17.49 -75.02 -19.74
N ASP A 545 -16.48 -75.54 -19.05
CA ASP A 545 -16.57 -76.81 -18.31
C ASP A 545 -16.82 -76.65 -16.81
N TYR A 546 -17.09 -75.44 -16.30
CA TYR A 546 -17.15 -75.20 -14.84
C TYR A 546 -18.14 -76.11 -14.11
N TYR A 547 -19.29 -76.42 -14.73
CA TYR A 547 -20.32 -77.27 -14.12
C TYR A 547 -19.82 -78.70 -13.80
N LYS A 548 -18.77 -79.19 -14.48
CA LYS A 548 -18.18 -80.51 -14.19
C LYS A 548 -17.40 -80.53 -12.87
N SER A 549 -16.96 -79.38 -12.39
CA SER A 549 -16.13 -79.21 -11.21
C SER A 549 -16.67 -78.16 -10.23
N SER A 550 -17.93 -77.75 -10.40
CA SER A 550 -18.58 -76.75 -9.56
C SER A 550 -18.72 -77.30 -8.12
N PRO A 551 -18.30 -76.57 -7.09
CA PRO A 551 -18.54 -76.98 -5.72
C PRO A 551 -20.04 -76.93 -5.39
N ARG A 552 -20.49 -77.79 -4.48
CA ARG A 552 -21.91 -77.91 -4.12
C ARG A 552 -22.44 -76.70 -3.36
N GLU A 553 -21.71 -76.22 -2.36
CA GLU A 553 -22.16 -75.16 -1.46
C GLU A 553 -21.71 -73.80 -1.98
N ASN A 554 -22.66 -72.89 -2.21
CA ASN A 554 -22.44 -71.49 -2.62
C ASN A 554 -21.33 -71.31 -3.67
N PRO A 555 -21.44 -71.92 -4.87
CA PRO A 555 -20.38 -71.88 -5.86
C PRO A 555 -20.04 -70.44 -6.29
N PRO A 556 -18.78 -69.99 -6.16
CA PRO A 556 -18.39 -68.61 -6.45
C PRO A 556 -17.96 -68.40 -7.92
N GLY A 557 -17.97 -69.47 -8.72
CA GLY A 557 -17.34 -69.50 -10.04
C GLY A 557 -15.88 -69.97 -9.99
N PRO A 558 -15.21 -70.08 -11.16
CA PRO A 558 -13.76 -70.21 -11.26
C PRO A 558 -13.04 -69.03 -10.61
N SER A 559 -11.86 -69.25 -10.04
CA SER A 559 -11.04 -68.20 -9.40
C SER A 559 -10.47 -67.16 -10.37
N SER A 560 -10.38 -67.49 -11.67
CA SER A 560 -9.89 -66.58 -12.71
C SER A 560 -10.51 -66.90 -14.07
N GLY A 561 -10.45 -65.95 -15.00
CA GLY A 561 -10.93 -66.11 -16.36
C GLY A 561 -10.69 -64.88 -17.22
N SER A 562 -11.10 -64.94 -18.49
CA SER A 562 -10.98 -63.83 -19.45
C SER A 562 -12.32 -63.14 -19.74
N SER A 563 -13.43 -63.69 -19.25
CA SER A 563 -14.79 -63.17 -19.46
C SER A 563 -15.66 -63.50 -18.26
N LYS A 564 -16.59 -62.62 -17.93
CA LYS A 564 -17.58 -62.78 -16.87
C LYS A 564 -18.86 -63.39 -17.41
N VAL A 565 -19.57 -64.12 -16.57
CA VAL A 565 -20.88 -64.70 -16.90
C VAL A 565 -21.92 -63.59 -17.09
N ARG A 566 -22.84 -63.79 -18.04
CA ARG A 566 -24.11 -63.06 -18.15
C ARG A 566 -25.28 -63.98 -18.45
N ARG A 567 -26.47 -63.62 -17.96
CA ARG A 567 -27.67 -64.48 -17.94
C ARG A 567 -28.93 -63.72 -18.40
N GLY A 568 -30.01 -64.47 -18.67
CA GLY A 568 -31.37 -63.93 -18.90
C GLY A 568 -31.74 -63.56 -20.33
N GLY A 569 -30.79 -63.27 -21.22
CA GLY A 569 -31.12 -62.71 -22.53
C GLY A 569 -31.35 -61.20 -22.47
N SER A 570 -31.79 -60.60 -23.57
CA SER A 570 -32.06 -59.16 -23.66
C SER A 570 -33.18 -58.88 -24.65
N PHE A 571 -33.54 -57.60 -24.80
CA PHE A 571 -34.44 -57.10 -25.82
C PHE A 571 -34.00 -57.39 -27.25
N GLU A 572 -32.73 -57.78 -27.48
CA GLU A 572 -32.19 -58.19 -28.79
C GLU A 572 -32.18 -59.72 -28.98
N SER A 573 -32.49 -60.47 -27.91
CA SER A 573 -32.35 -61.92 -27.90
C SER A 573 -33.60 -62.59 -28.47
N SER A 574 -33.40 -63.71 -29.16
CA SER A 574 -34.51 -64.57 -29.55
C SER A 574 -35.08 -65.30 -28.34
N ALA A 575 -36.33 -65.79 -28.44
CA ALA A 575 -36.98 -66.52 -27.35
C ALA A 575 -36.11 -67.67 -26.81
N MET A 576 -35.37 -68.39 -27.66
CA MET A 576 -34.55 -69.53 -27.24
C MET A 576 -33.31 -69.16 -26.41
N GLU A 577 -32.86 -67.90 -26.46
CA GLU A 577 -31.77 -67.39 -25.62
C GLU A 577 -32.25 -66.97 -24.23
N LEU A 578 -33.57 -66.87 -23.99
CA LEU A 578 -34.17 -66.44 -22.71
C LEU A 578 -34.35 -67.57 -21.68
N ARG A 579 -33.89 -68.79 -22.02
CA ARG A 579 -33.98 -69.94 -21.13
C ARG A 579 -33.20 -69.66 -19.85
N LYS A 580 -33.72 -70.11 -18.72
CA LYS A 580 -33.06 -69.89 -17.42
C LYS A 580 -31.65 -70.49 -17.36
N GLY A 581 -31.44 -71.62 -18.03
CA GLY A 581 -30.15 -72.31 -18.10
C GLY A 581 -29.18 -71.67 -19.09
N ARG A 582 -29.62 -70.74 -19.96
CA ARG A 582 -28.75 -70.19 -21.01
C ARG A 582 -27.65 -69.32 -20.43
N ARG A 583 -26.41 -69.78 -20.57
CA ARG A 583 -25.20 -69.07 -20.17
C ARG A 583 -24.60 -68.34 -21.37
N ARG A 584 -24.11 -67.13 -21.14
CA ARG A 584 -23.25 -66.40 -22.06
C ARG A 584 -22.14 -65.73 -21.27
N PHE A 585 -21.19 -65.19 -21.99
CA PHE A 585 -20.05 -64.50 -21.41
C PHE A 585 -19.83 -63.14 -22.04
N VAL A 586 -19.07 -62.30 -21.36
CA VAL A 586 -18.66 -60.98 -21.81
C VAL A 586 -17.29 -60.63 -21.24
N GLY A 587 -16.44 -59.97 -22.01
CA GLY A 587 -15.21 -59.40 -21.48
C GLY A 587 -15.53 -58.34 -20.42
N PRO A 588 -14.84 -58.31 -19.26
CA PRO A 588 -15.26 -57.49 -18.11
C PRO A 588 -15.24 -55.98 -18.38
N THR A 589 -14.45 -55.52 -19.36
CA THR A 589 -14.37 -54.10 -19.77
C THR A 589 -15.37 -53.70 -20.84
N ARG A 590 -16.07 -54.66 -21.48
CA ARG A 590 -16.98 -54.33 -22.57
C ARG A 590 -18.25 -53.68 -22.02
N VAL A 591 -18.80 -52.72 -22.77
CA VAL A 591 -20.11 -52.08 -22.53
C VAL A 591 -21.11 -52.47 -23.64
N SER A 592 -22.42 -52.27 -23.43
CA SER A 592 -23.47 -52.56 -24.42
C SER A 592 -24.81 -51.99 -23.95
N SER A 593 -25.62 -51.50 -24.89
CA SER A 593 -26.99 -51.03 -24.67
C SER A 593 -27.96 -52.14 -24.27
N ALA A 594 -27.61 -53.42 -24.45
CA ALA A 594 -28.44 -54.57 -24.13
C ALA A 594 -27.98 -55.35 -22.89
N ARG A 595 -27.16 -54.71 -22.03
CA ARG A 595 -26.60 -55.33 -20.81
C ARG A 595 -26.69 -54.39 -19.62
N GLY A 596 -27.23 -54.91 -18.53
CA GLY A 596 -27.26 -54.30 -17.21
C GLY A 596 -26.88 -55.33 -16.16
N PHE A 597 -27.49 -55.23 -14.99
CA PHE A 597 -27.25 -56.11 -13.85
C PHE A 597 -28.35 -55.96 -12.82
N ARG A 598 -28.40 -56.90 -11.88
CA ARG A 598 -29.11 -56.76 -10.61
C ARG A 598 -28.15 -57.03 -9.47
N VAL A 599 -28.54 -56.63 -8.27
CA VAL A 599 -27.73 -56.79 -7.06
C VAL A 599 -28.29 -57.88 -6.15
N VAL A 600 -27.43 -58.46 -5.33
CA VAL A 600 -27.79 -59.31 -4.21
C VAL A 600 -27.05 -58.85 -2.95
N ARG A 601 -27.51 -59.32 -1.79
CA ARG A 601 -26.78 -59.25 -0.52
C ARG A 601 -27.14 -60.47 0.34
N PRO A 602 -26.26 -60.91 1.25
CA PRO A 602 -26.64 -61.97 2.19
C PRO A 602 -27.80 -61.52 3.09
N MET A 603 -28.61 -62.45 3.57
CA MET A 603 -29.52 -62.16 4.68
C MET A 603 -28.70 -62.01 5.97
N THR A 604 -28.95 -60.94 6.72
CA THR A 604 -28.50 -60.86 8.11
C THR A 604 -29.36 -61.80 8.95
N GLU A 605 -28.74 -62.72 9.69
CA GLU A 605 -29.43 -63.51 10.72
C GLU A 605 -30.07 -62.62 11.80
#